data_AF-A0A7C2ZU29-F1
#
_entry.id   AF-A0A7C2ZU29-F1
#
_cell.length_a   1.000
_cell.length_b   1.000
_cell.length_c   1.000
_cell.angle_alpha   90.00
_cell.angle_beta   90.00
_cell.angle_gamma   90.00
#
_symmetry.space_group_name_H-M   'P 1'
#
loop_
_entity.id
_entity.type
_entity.pdbx_description
1 polymer ?
#
loop_
_entity_poly.entity_id
_entity_poly.type
_entity_poly.pdbx_seq_one_letter_code
_entity_poly.pdbx_strand_id
1 'polypeptide(L)' 'MAVAFIGIGSNLGDRASNIRRAVEIMSENRKIDVISVSNLYETEPVGVKDQPDFLNCVVKIETELAPRELLKTLKG' A
#
# COMPACT_ATOMS: atom_id res chain seq x y z
N MET A 1 -12.15 -13.32 -9.86
CA MET A 1 -11.64 -12.50 -8.75
C MET A 1 -10.47 -13.23 -8.10
N ALA A 2 -9.44 -12.49 -7.70
CA ALA A 2 -8.29 -13.00 -6.97
C ALA A 2 -8.05 -12.16 -5.71
N VAL A 3 -7.58 -12.82 -4.64
CA VAL A 3 -7.11 -12.14 -3.43
C VAL A 3 -5.65 -11.77 -3.62
N ALA A 4 -5.29 -10.52 -3.32
CA ALA A 4 -3.91 -10.05 -3.30
C ALA A 4 -3.59 -9.30 -2.00
N PHE A 5 -2.30 -9.24 -1.68
CA PHE A 5 -1.78 -8.51 -0.53
C PHE A 5 -0.77 -7.46 -1.01
N ILE A 6 -1.03 -6.21 -0.69
CA ILE A 6 -0.23 -5.06 -1.11
C ILE A 6 0.52 -4.51 0.10
N GLY A 7 1.85 -4.49 0.04
CA GLY A 7 2.67 -3.79 1.02
C GLY A 7 2.73 -2.30 0.71
N ILE A 8 2.49 -1.46 1.71
CA ILE A 8 2.61 0.00 1.61
C ILE A 8 3.62 0.48 2.63
N GLY A 9 4.55 1.33 2.21
CA GLY A 9 5.54 1.95 3.08
C GLY A 9 5.73 3.43 2.76
N SER A 10 5.89 4.26 3.78
CA SER A 10 6.23 5.67 3.64
C SER A 10 7.20 6.09 4.75
N ASN A 11 8.29 6.76 4.39
CA ASN A 11 9.31 7.25 5.33
C ASN A 11 9.56 8.77 5.27
N LEU A 12 8.88 9.50 4.37
CA LEU A 12 9.06 10.94 4.19
C LEU A 12 7.74 11.69 4.35
N GLY A 13 7.82 12.91 4.89
CA GLY A 13 6.66 13.77 5.11
C GLY A 13 5.65 13.18 6.10
N ASP A 14 4.37 13.41 5.84
CA ASP A 14 3.29 12.82 6.64
C ASP A 14 3.03 11.36 6.22
N ARG A 15 3.82 10.45 6.78
CA ARG A 15 3.84 9.02 6.48
C ARG A 15 2.46 8.36 6.66
N ALA A 16 1.73 8.71 7.71
CA ALA A 16 0.42 8.14 8.00
C ALA A 16 -0.63 8.63 6.99
N SER A 17 -0.63 9.93 6.67
CA SER A 17 -1.53 10.48 5.65
C SER A 17 -1.23 9.94 4.26
N ASN A 18 0.05 9.74 3.90
CA ASN A 18 0.44 9.11 2.65
C ASN A 18 -0.13 7.70 2.50
N ILE A 19 0.01 6.86 3.54
CA ILE A 19 -0.53 5.49 3.54
C ILE A 19 -2.06 5.52 3.47
N ARG A 20 -2.71 6.39 4.25
CA ARG A 20 -4.17 6.55 4.22
C ARG A 20 -4.66 6.91 2.82
N ARG A 21 -4.01 7.88 2.18
CA ARG A 21 -4.38 8.33 0.84
C ARG A 21 -4.19 7.23 -0.20
N ALA A 22 -3.15 6.41 -0.09
CA ALA A 22 -2.96 5.26 -0.98
C ALA A 22 -4.11 4.25 -0.86
N VAL A 23 -4.57 3.96 0.37
CA VAL A 23 -5.74 3.08 0.60
C VAL A 23 -7.02 3.69 0.04
N GLU A 24 -7.23 4.99 0.21
CA GLU A 24 -8.39 5.71 -0.35
C GLU A 24 -8.40 5.64 -1.88
N ILE A 25 -7.28 5.93 -2.54
CA ILE A 25 -7.16 5.86 -4.01
C ILE A 25 -7.42 4.44 -4.52
N MET A 26 -6.90 3.41 -3.84
CA MET A 26 -7.22 2.02 -4.21
C MET A 26 -8.71 1.72 -4.08
N SER A 27 -9.36 2.22 -3.03
CA SER A 27 -10.80 2.00 -2.78
C SER A 27 -11.70 2.77 -3.76
N GLU A 28 -11.20 3.83 -4.40
CA GLU A 28 -11.91 4.57 -5.45
C GLU A 28 -11.96 3.77 -6.78
N ASN A 29 -11.13 2.73 -6.94
CA ASN A 29 -11.09 1.91 -8.15
C ASN A 29 -12.14 0.80 -8.12
N ARG A 30 -13.10 0.84 -9.06
CA ARG A 30 -14.20 -0.15 -9.17
C ARG A 30 -13.77 -1.61 -9.39
N LYS A 31 -12.51 -1.88 -9.71
CA LYS A 31 -11.97 -3.23 -9.90
C LYS A 31 -11.16 -3.72 -8.69
N ILE A 32 -11.10 -2.94 -7.61
CA ILE A 32 -10.37 -3.24 -6.40
C ILE A 32 -11.30 -3.04 -5.20
N ASP A 33 -11.55 -4.10 -4.46
CA ASP A 33 -12.23 -4.04 -3.18
C ASP A 33 -11.19 -4.16 -2.06
N VAL A 34 -11.05 -3.12 -1.24
CA VAL A 34 -10.21 -3.16 -0.04
C VAL A 34 -10.96 -3.92 1.06
N ILE A 35 -10.44 -5.09 1.42
CA ILE A 35 -11.09 -5.99 2.38
C ILE A 35 -10.65 -5.68 3.81
N SER A 36 -9.35 -5.46 4.02
CA SER A 36 -8.81 -5.09 5.33
C SER A 36 -7.43 -4.44 5.20
N VAL A 37 -7.08 -3.68 6.24
CA VAL A 37 -5.77 -3.04 6.39
C VAL A 37 -5.17 -3.50 7.72
N SER A 38 -3.90 -3.88 7.73
CA SER A 38 -3.21 -4.23 8.97
C SER A 38 -3.00 -3.01 9.86
N ASN A 39 -2.51 -3.24 11.08
CA ASN A 39 -1.93 -2.15 11.86
C ASN A 39 -0.75 -1.51 11.11
N LEU A 40 -0.44 -0.27 11.49
CA LEU A 40 0.76 0.45 11.06
C LEU A 40 1.93 0.04 11.95
N TYR A 41 3.08 -0.19 11.34
CA TYR A 41 4.32 -0.58 12.01
C TYR A 41 5.44 0.36 11.62
N GLU A 42 6.14 0.92 12.60
CA GLU A 42 7.38 1.66 12.35
C GLU A 42 8.56 0.69 12.29
N THR A 43 9.40 0.79 11.27
CA THR A 43 10.55 -0.11 11.06
C THR A 43 11.75 0.65 10.54
N GLU A 44 12.94 0.22 10.95
CA GLU A 44 14.20 0.73 10.42
C GLU A 44 14.31 0.52 8.89
N PRO A 45 14.97 1.43 8.15
CA PRO A 45 15.24 1.25 6.73
C PRO A 45 16.20 0.08 6.48
N VAL A 46 15.92 -0.68 5.42
CA VAL A 46 16.78 -1.78 4.96
C VAL A 46 17.67 -1.29 3.81
N GLY A 47 18.97 -1.60 3.87
CA GLY A 47 19.95 -1.16 2.86
C GLY A 47 20.59 0.18 3.23
N VAL A 48 20.10 1.28 2.66
CA VAL A 48 20.59 2.63 2.99
C VAL A 48 20.02 3.05 4.35
N LYS A 49 20.87 3.20 5.35
CA LYS A 49 20.42 3.48 6.73
C LYS A 49 20.32 4.96 7.10
N ASP A 50 20.97 5.84 6.34
CA ASP A 50 20.94 7.29 6.58
C ASP A 50 19.67 7.92 5.99
N GLN A 51 18.52 7.48 6.51
CA GLN A 51 17.19 7.97 6.14
C GLN A 51 16.21 7.71 7.31
N PRO A 52 15.06 8.40 7.36
CA PRO A 52 14.08 8.17 8.42
C PRO A 52 13.47 6.76 8.37
N ASP A 53 12.93 6.34 9.52
CA ASP A 53 12.18 5.09 9.63
C ASP A 53 10.93 5.08 8.76
N PHE A 54 10.58 3.89 8.28
CA PHE A 54 9.36 3.67 7.52
C PHE A 54 8.18 3.42 8.45
N LEU A 55 7.03 3.97 8.10
CA LEU A 55 5.76 3.43 8.51
C LEU A 55 5.28 2.45 7.44
N ASN A 56 4.90 1.24 7.84
CA ASN A 56 4.50 0.16 6.93
C ASN A 56 3.15 -0.45 7.33
N CYS A 57 2.40 -0.93 6.33
CA CYS A 57 1.25 -1.81 6.53
C CYS A 57 1.05 -2.74 5.32
N VAL A 58 0.13 -3.69 5.49
CA VAL A 58 -0.33 -4.58 4.42
C VAL A 58 -1.84 -4.38 4.22
N VAL A 59 -2.26 -4.30 2.96
CA VAL A 59 -3.65 -4.20 2.56
C VAL A 59 -4.06 -5.49 1.86
N LYS A 60 -5.12 -6.14 2.37
CA LYS A 60 -5.78 -7.25 1.67
C LYS A 60 -6.81 -6.67 0.71
N ILE A 61 -6.72 -7.07 -0.56
CA ILE A 61 -7.68 -6.69 -1.58
C ILE A 61 -8.28 -7.92 -2.27
N GLU A 62 -9.49 -7.75 -2.79
CA GLU A 62 -10.02 -8.57 -3.88
C GLU A 62 -10.02 -7.75 -5.16
N THR A 63 -9.63 -8.38 -6.28
CA THR A 63 -9.56 -7.68 -7.55
C THR A 63 -9.85 -8.58 -8.74
N GLU A 64 -10.33 -7.96 -9.81
CA GLU A 64 -10.49 -8.56 -11.14
C GLU A 64 -9.30 -8.30 -12.07
N LEU A 65 -8.35 -7.45 -11.64
CA LEU A 65 -7.20 -7.06 -12.46
C LEU A 65 -6.19 -8.21 -12.57
N ALA A 66 -5.65 -8.43 -13.76
CA ALA A 66 -4.50 -9.29 -13.93
C ALA A 66 -3.26 -8.67 -13.25
N PRO A 67 -2.25 -9.46 -12.84
CA PRO A 67 -1.11 -8.95 -12.06
C PRO A 67 -0.39 -7.73 -12.64
N ARG A 68 -0.21 -7.69 -13.97
CA ARG A 68 0.43 -6.55 -14.65
C ARG A 68 -0.47 -5.30 -14.71
N GLU A 69 -1.78 -5.49 -14.80
CA GLU A 69 -2.74 -4.39 -14.77
C GLU A 69 -2.83 -3.81 -13.37
N LEU A 70 -2.89 -4.66 -12.35
CA LEU A 70 -2.83 -4.24 -10.94
C LEU A 70 -1.57 -3.42 -10.67
N LEU A 71 -0.39 -3.89 -11.11
CA LEU A 71 0.86 -3.12 -10.98
C LEU A 71 0.77 -1.75 -11.66
N LYS A 72 0.20 -1.67 -12.86
CA LYS A 72 0.03 -0.40 -13.58
C LYS A 72 -0.92 0.54 -12.82
N THR A 73 -2.02 0.01 -12.30
CA THR A 73 -2.99 0.76 -11.49
C THR A 73 -2.37 1.31 -10.21
N LEU A 74 -1.51 0.54 -9.53
CA LEU A 74 -0.87 0.97 -8.27
C LEU A 74 0.27 1.98 -8.46
N LYS A 75 0.80 2.11 -9.68
CA LYS A 75 1.91 3.03 -10.01
C LYS A 75 1.46 4.36 -10.62
N GLY A 76 0.19 4.47 -11.03
CA GLY A 76 -0.39 5.66 -11.65
C GLY A 76 -1.05 6.56 -10.62
#